data_AF-A0A077PL20-F1
#
_entry.id   AF-A0A077PL20-F1
#
_cell.length_a   1.000
_cell.length_b   1.000
_cell.length_c   1.000
_cell.angle_alpha   90.00
_cell.angle_beta   90.00
_cell.angle_gamma   90.00
#
_symmetry.space_group_name_H-M   'P 1'
#
loop_
_entity.id
_entity.type
_entity.pdbx_description
1 polymer ?
#
loop_
_entity_poly.entity_id
_entity_poly.type
_entity_poly.pdbx_seq_one_letter_code
_entity_poly.pdbx_strand_id
1 'polypeptide(L)'
;MILDNYGIHKSRKVRVWLQQNPKFNLLFLPVYSPWINKIERLWQSLHETVTRNHCCQYMWQLLKCVEAFINSFSSGQQPGMRKMGVSLL
;
A
#
# COMPACT_ATOMS: atom_id res chain seq x y z
N MET A 1 2.58 -12.26 10.37
CA MET A 1 2.16 -11.10 9.58
C MET A 1 1.50 -10.09 10.50
N ILE A 2 1.84 -8.81 10.36
CA ILE A 2 1.26 -7.72 11.16
C ILE A 2 0.17 -7.06 10.31
N LEU A 3 -1.01 -6.82 10.89
CA LEU A 3 -2.19 -6.33 10.18
C LEU A 3 -2.91 -5.26 10.98
N ASP A 4 -3.70 -4.43 10.28
CA ASP A 4 -4.70 -3.60 10.92
C ASP A 4 -5.94 -4.43 11.34
N ASN A 5 -6.93 -3.79 11.93
CA ASN A 5 -8.15 -4.46 12.40
C ASN A 5 -9.25 -4.59 11.33
N TYR A 6 -8.94 -4.43 10.05
CA TYR A 6 -9.97 -4.44 9.01
C TYR A 6 -10.71 -5.79 8.97
N GLY A 7 -12.04 -5.73 8.87
CA GLY A 7 -12.93 -6.90 9.09
C GLY A 7 -12.67 -8.07 8.14
N ILE A 8 -12.11 -7.82 6.96
CA ILE A 8 -11.77 -8.86 5.98
C ILE A 8 -10.77 -9.88 6.55
N HIS A 9 -9.87 -9.45 7.42
CA HIS A 9 -8.84 -10.30 8.05
C HIS A 9 -9.44 -11.32 9.03
N LYS A 10 -10.66 -11.07 9.51
CA LYS A 10 -11.39 -11.93 10.45
C LYS A 10 -12.49 -12.76 9.75
N SER A 11 -12.62 -12.64 8.42
CA SER A 11 -13.64 -13.34 7.65
C SER A 11 -13.50 -14.86 7.71
N ARG A 12 -14.61 -15.58 7.49
CA ARG A 12 -14.63 -17.06 7.48
C ARG A 12 -13.65 -17.64 6.46
N LYS A 13 -13.57 -17.04 5.28
CA LYS A 13 -12.65 -17.45 4.20
C LYS A 13 -11.19 -17.37 4.66
N VAL A 14 -10.80 -16.27 5.30
CA VAL A 14 -9.44 -16.10 5.83
C VAL A 14 -9.13 -17.12 6.94
N ARG A 15 -10.07 -17.34 7.88
CA ARG A 15 -9.89 -18.33 8.96
C ARG A 15 -9.69 -19.75 8.43
N VAL A 16 -10.49 -20.18 7.44
CA VAL A 16 -10.34 -21.50 6.80
C VAL A 16 -8.98 -21.62 6.10
N TRP A 17 -8.56 -20.57 5.39
CA TRP A 17 -7.26 -20.58 4.72
C TRP A 17 -6.08 -20.63 5.71
N LEU A 18 -6.17 -19.94 6.85
CA LEU A 18 -5.14 -19.97 7.90
C LEU A 18 -5.00 -21.36 8.54
N GLN A 19 -6.10 -22.10 8.69
CA GLN A 19 -6.05 -23.49 9.17
C GLN A 19 -5.23 -24.40 8.23
N GLN A 20 -5.29 -24.14 6.92
CA GLN A 20 -4.51 -24.86 5.91
C GLN A 20 -3.07 -24.34 5.79
N ASN A 21 -2.76 -23.18 6.35
CA ASN A 21 -1.47 -22.50 6.20
C ASN A 21 -0.91 -22.03 7.56
N PRO A 22 -0.49 -22.97 8.44
CA PRO A 22 -0.07 -22.65 9.81
C PRO A 22 1.20 -21.79 9.89
N LYS A 23 1.94 -21.64 8.79
CA LYS A 23 3.10 -20.74 8.70
C LYS A 23 2.75 -19.26 8.92
N PHE A 24 1.49 -18.87 8.74
CA PHE A 24 1.05 -17.50 8.93
C PHE A 24 0.37 -17.30 10.28
N ASN A 25 1.08 -16.68 11.22
CA ASN A 25 0.47 -16.13 12.42
C ASN A 25 0.07 -14.66 12.20
N LEU A 26 -1.15 -14.28 12.54
CA LEU A 26 -1.65 -12.90 12.38
C LEU A 26 -1.54 -12.15 13.71
N LEU A 27 -0.83 -11.03 13.69
CA LEU A 27 -0.71 -10.10 14.81
C LEU A 27 -1.45 -8.81 14.45
N PHE A 28 -2.41 -8.42 15.29
CA PHE A 28 -3.21 -7.23 15.07
C PHE A 28 -2.63 -6.03 15.83
N LEU A 29 -2.50 -4.90 15.15
CA LEU A 29 -2.11 -3.64 15.76
C LEU A 29 -3.22 -3.12 16.70
N PRO A 30 -2.90 -2.33 17.74
CA PRO A 30 -3.90 -1.58 18.50
C PRO A 30 -4.87 -0.78 17.62
N VAL A 31 -6.12 -0.70 18.04
CA VAL A 31 -7.17 0.04 17.30
C VAL A 31 -6.78 1.53 17.24
N TYR A 32 -7.10 2.18 16.12
CA TYR A 32 -6.80 3.59 15.86
C TYR A 32 -5.32 3.98 15.94
N SER A 33 -4.41 3.03 15.67
CA SER A 33 -2.96 3.28 15.69
C SER A 33 -2.33 3.16 14.29
N PRO A 34 -2.62 4.08 13.34
CA PRO A 34 -2.04 4.01 11.99
C PRO A 34 -0.53 4.29 11.95
N TRP A 35 0.01 5.07 12.91
CA TRP A 35 1.43 5.45 12.92
C TRP A 35 2.41 4.28 13.10
N ILE A 36 1.95 3.20 13.73
CA ILE A 36 2.74 1.95 13.87
C ILE A 36 2.57 1.02 12.66
N ASN A 37 1.58 1.26 11.80
CA ASN A 37 1.37 0.46 10.61
C ASN A 37 2.29 0.94 9.48
N LYS A 38 3.37 0.21 9.21
CA LYS A 38 4.39 0.60 8.21
C LYS A 38 3.81 0.82 6.81
N ILE A 39 2.75 0.10 6.44
CA ILE A 39 2.13 0.27 5.12
C ILE A 39 1.48 1.64 4.96
N GLU A 40 0.99 2.26 6.04
CA GLU A 40 0.40 3.60 6.02
C GLU A 40 1.41 4.66 5.57
N ARG A 41 2.68 4.49 5.96
CA ARG A 41 3.77 5.37 5.50
C ARG A 41 4.01 5.23 3.99
N LEU A 42 3.93 3.99 3.47
CA LEU A 42 4.03 3.75 2.03
C LEU A 42 2.86 4.39 1.29
N TRP A 43 1.63 4.21 1.80
CA TRP A 43 0.43 4.83 1.23
C TRP A 43 0.50 6.34 1.25
N GLN A 44 1.02 6.94 2.32
CA GLN A 44 1.25 8.38 2.40
C GLN A 44 2.23 8.82 1.31
N SER A 45 3.39 8.16 1.17
CA SER A 45 4.36 8.48 0.11
C SER A 45 3.78 8.32 -1.30
N LEU A 46 2.99 7.27 -1.53
CA LEU A 46 2.29 7.06 -2.80
C LEU A 46 1.31 8.20 -3.05
N HIS A 47 0.52 8.56 -2.03
CA HIS A 47 -0.45 9.63 -2.14
C HIS A 47 0.21 10.95 -2.55
N GLU A 48 1.29 11.34 -1.85
CA GLU A 48 2.08 12.55 -2.12
C GLU A 48 2.71 12.57 -3.53
N THR A 49 3.13 11.40 -4.04
CA THR A 49 3.90 11.31 -5.28
C THR A 49 3.02 11.13 -6.52
N VAL A 50 1.94 10.35 -6.39
CA VAL A 50 1.13 9.88 -7.53
C VAL A 50 -0.22 10.59 -7.62
N THR A 51 -0.89 10.82 -6.49
CA THR A 51 -2.30 11.27 -6.50
C THR A 51 -2.48 12.70 -6.03
N ARG A 52 -1.58 13.24 -5.20
CA ARG A 52 -1.71 14.58 -4.64
C ARG A 52 -1.49 15.62 -5.72
N ASN A 53 -2.54 16.37 -6.04
CA ASN A 53 -2.57 17.39 -7.11
C ASN A 53 -2.30 16.83 -8.52
N HIS A 54 -2.54 15.54 -8.74
CA HIS A 54 -2.37 14.88 -10.04
C HIS A 54 -3.73 14.32 -10.49
N CYS A 55 -4.18 14.69 -11.69
CA CYS A 55 -5.40 14.16 -12.28
C CYS A 55 -5.04 13.15 -13.37
N CYS A 56 -5.46 11.90 -13.19
CA CYS A 56 -5.43 10.89 -14.24
C CYS A 56 -6.81 10.86 -14.92
N GLN A 57 -6.86 11.01 -16.24
CA GLN A 57 -8.12 10.95 -17.00
C GLN A 57 -8.63 9.51 -17.08
N TYR A 58 -7.73 8.53 -17.08
CA TYR A 58 -8.06 7.12 -17.20
C TYR A 58 -7.38 6.28 -16.13
N MET A 59 -8.02 5.17 -15.76
CA MET A 59 -7.50 4.22 -14.78
C MET A 59 -6.09 3.71 -15.13
N TRP A 60 -5.82 3.45 -16.41
CA TRP A 60 -4.52 2.94 -16.85
C TRP A 60 -3.38 3.93 -16.59
N GLN A 61 -3.64 5.24 -16.65
CA GLN A 61 -2.64 6.26 -16.34
C GLN A 61 -2.26 6.21 -14.86
N LEU A 62 -3.27 6.09 -13.99
CA LEU A 62 -3.06 5.93 -12.55
C LEU A 62 -2.25 4.66 -12.26
N LEU A 63 -2.62 3.53 -12.88
CA LEU A 63 -1.92 2.26 -12.72
C LEU A 63 -0.44 2.36 -13.15
N LYS A 64 -0.15 3.01 -14.29
CA LYS A 64 1.23 3.24 -14.76
C LYS A 64 2.03 4.07 -13.77
N CYS A 65 1.45 5.14 -13.21
CA CYS A 65 2.11 5.96 -12.18
C CYS A 65 2.33 5.20 -10.87
N VAL A 66 1.38 4.37 -10.44
CA VAL A 66 1.53 3.52 -9.24
C VAL A 66 2.62 2.48 -9.45
N GLU A 67 2.66 1.82 -10.60
CA GLU A 67 3.69 0.83 -10.93
C GLU A 67 5.09 1.45 -10.93
N ALA A 68 5.25 2.62 -11.58
CA ALA A 68 6.50 3.36 -11.56
C ALA A 68 6.93 3.74 -10.12
N PHE A 69 5.97 4.08 -9.25
CA PHE A 69 6.24 4.42 -7.86
C PHE A 69 6.72 3.20 -7.08
N ILE A 70 6.03 2.07 -7.23
CA ILE A 70 6.40 0.81 -6.56
C ILE A 70 7.80 0.39 -7.00
N ASN A 71 8.11 0.43 -8.29
CA ASN A 71 9.42 0.07 -8.82
C ASN A 71 10.54 0.97 -8.26
N SER A 72 10.30 2.28 -8.19
CA SER A 72 11.25 3.22 -7.58
C SER A 72 11.46 2.92 -6.09
N PHE A 73 10.37 2.73 -5.34
CA PHE A 73 10.41 2.39 -3.91
C PHE A 73 11.18 1.10 -3.62
N SER A 74 10.90 0.04 -4.39
CA SER A 74 11.54 -1.28 -4.24
C SER A 74 13.04 -1.25 -4.54
N SER A 75 13.50 -0.34 -5.41
CA SER A 75 14.93 -0.16 -5.72
C SER A 75 15.72 0.60 -4.64
N GLY A 76 15.08 1.01 -3.54
CA GLY A 76 15.72 1.75 -2.46
C GLY A 76 15.87 3.26 -2.73
N GLN A 77 15.29 3.77 -3.82
CA GLN A 77 15.16 5.20 -4.04
C GLN A 77 14.06 5.74 -3.11
N GLN A 78 14.42 6.70 -2.26
CA GLN A 78 13.47 7.32 -1.33
C GLN A 78 12.37 8.06 -2.13
N PRO A 79 11.08 7.71 -1.96
CA PRO A 79 9.99 8.41 -2.61
C PRO A 79 9.84 9.79 -1.97
N GLY A 80 10.28 10.82 -2.68
CA GLY A 80 10.17 12.19 -2.19
C GLY A 80 10.83 13.25 -3.07
N MET A 81 11.53 12.86 -4.14
CA MET A 81 12.36 13.81 -4.91
C MET A 81 11.85 14.10 -6.32
N ARG A 82 10.88 13.36 -6.87
CA ARG A 82 10.34 13.61 -8.21
C ARG A 82 8.84 13.32 -8.25
N LYS A 83 8.02 14.36 -8.42
CA LYS A 83 6.60 14.19 -8.75
C LYS A 83 6.51 13.46 -10.09
N MET A 84 5.84 12.31 -10.12
CA MET A 84 5.62 11.59 -11.37
C MET A 84 4.36 12.12 -12.02
N GLY A 85 4.54 13.16 -12.84
CA GLY A 85 3.47 13.67 -13.71
C GLY A 85 3.35 12.79 -14.96
N VAL A 86 2.15 12.78 -15.55
CA VAL A 86 1.87 12.09 -16.83
C VAL A 86 2.80 12.58 -17.95
N SER A 87 3.34 13.81 -17.84
CA SER A 87 4.32 14.39 -18.78
C SER A 87 5.75 13.84 -18.66
N LEU A 88 6.05 13.00 -17.67
CA LEU A 88 7.38 12.40 -17.44
C LEU A 88 7.43 10.89 -17.78
N LEU A 89 6.37 10.34 -18.40
CA LEU A 89 6.19 8.94 -18.78
C LEU A 89 5.77 8.78 -20.24
#